data_AF-A0A3A5VZZ4-F1
#
_entry.id   AF-A0A3A5VZZ4-F1
#
_cell.length_a   1.000
_cell.length_b   1.000
_cell.length_c   1.000
_cell.angle_alpha   90.00
_cell.angle_beta   90.00
_cell.angle_gamma   90.00
#
_symmetry.space_group_name_H-M   'P 1'
#
loop_
_entity.id
_entity.type
_entity.pdbx_description
1 polymer ?
#
loop_
_entity_poly.entity_id
_entity_poly.type
_entity_poly.pdbx_seq_one_letter_code
_entity_poly.pdbx_strand_id
1 'polypeptide(L)'
;MFVELLEKHQGQFLIFSGKFCGYCTAAKRFLDQKKLPYTEISFDSEPSQLREEVVEATHHRTVPVIFDLRTDERIFIGGFDELNKYPL
;
A
#
# COMPACT_ATOMS: atom_id res chain seq x y z
N MET A 1 11.39 8.77 5.27
CA MET A 1 11.24 7.35 4.86
C MET A 1 10.18 6.67 5.73
N PHE A 2 9.53 5.62 5.20
CA PHE A 2 8.21 5.04 5.54
C PHE A 2 7.14 5.98 6.13
N VAL A 3 7.29 6.45 7.37
CA VAL A 3 6.35 7.35 8.06
C VAL A 3 6.04 8.61 7.25
N GLU A 4 7.07 9.22 6.66
CA GLU A 4 6.90 10.39 5.79
C GLU A 4 6.04 10.09 4.55
N LEU A 5 6.08 8.86 4.01
CA LEU A 5 5.23 8.48 2.89
C LEU A 5 3.77 8.36 3.33
N LEU A 6 3.51 7.86 4.54
CA LEU A 6 2.16 7.82 5.09
C LEU A 6 1.60 9.25 5.26
N GLU A 7 2.43 10.19 5.72
CA GLU A 7 2.02 11.59 5.90
C GLU A 7 1.82 12.30 4.56
N LYS A 8 2.76 12.13 3.63
CA LYS A 8 2.71 12.75 2.30
C LYS A 8 1.49 12.31 1.49
N HIS A 9 1.01 11.08 1.71
CA HIS A 9 -0.09 10.49 0.94
C HIS A 9 -1.40 10.38 1.72
N GLN A 10 -1.61 11.22 2.74
CA GLN A 10 -2.90 11.36 3.41
C GLN A 10 -4.00 11.76 2.41
N GLY A 11 -5.22 11.24 2.61
CA GLY A 11 -6.39 11.46 1.75
C GLY A 11 -6.62 10.40 0.66
N GLN A 12 -5.81 9.34 0.60
CA GLN A 12 -5.90 8.30 -0.43
C GLN A 12 -5.35 6.94 0.07
N PHE A 13 -5.44 5.90 -0.75
CA PHE A 13 -4.74 4.64 -0.46
C PHE A 13 -3.25 4.75 -0.80
N LEU A 14 -2.42 4.02 -0.07
CA LEU A 14 -1.00 3.85 -0.40
C LEU A 14 -0.71 2.37 -0.63
N ILE A 15 -0.13 2.04 -1.78
CA ILE A 15 0.23 0.68 -2.16
C ILE A 15 1.75 0.61 -2.32
N PHE A 16 2.42 -0.19 -1.50
CA PHE A 16 3.78 -0.61 -1.79
C PHE A 16 3.76 -1.84 -2.70
N SER A 17 4.46 -1.76 -3.82
CA SER A 17 4.47 -2.80 -4.85
C SER A 17 5.87 -3.33 -5.15
N GLY A 18 5.93 -4.36 -5.99
CA GLY A 18 7.16 -4.90 -6.54
C GLY A 18 6.99 -5.36 -7.98
N LYS A 19 8.11 -5.55 -8.68
CA LYS A 19 8.17 -6.04 -10.06
C LYS A 19 7.51 -7.41 -10.18
N PHE A 20 6.86 -7.63 -11.32
CA PHE A 20 6.22 -8.90 -11.67
C PHE A 20 5.19 -9.40 -10.63
N CYS A 21 4.47 -8.47 -9.99
CA CYS A 21 3.46 -8.77 -8.97
C CYS A 21 2.02 -8.70 -9.52
N GLY A 22 1.41 -9.86 -9.78
CA GLY A 22 0.00 -9.93 -10.25
C GLY A 22 -1.01 -9.36 -9.24
N TYR A 23 -0.79 -9.59 -7.94
CA TYR A 23 -1.65 -9.07 -6.86
C TYR A 23 -1.60 -7.55 -6.74
N CYS A 24 -0.45 -6.94 -7.03
CA CYS A 24 -0.30 -5.49 -7.04
C CYS A 24 -1.13 -4.87 -8.18
N THR A 25 -1.09 -5.49 -9.37
CA THR A 25 -1.96 -5.10 -10.49
C THR A 25 -3.45 -5.27 -10.15
N ALA A 26 -3.81 -6.37 -9.48
CA ALA A 26 -5.19 -6.61 -9.05
C ALA A 26 -5.68 -5.56 -8.04
N ALA A 27 -4.86 -5.20 -7.04
CA ALA A 27 -5.17 -4.17 -6.05
C ALA A 27 -5.43 -2.81 -6.70
N LYS A 28 -4.55 -2.38 -7.61
CA LYS A 28 -4.69 -1.13 -8.37
C LYS A 28 -5.99 -1.10 -9.18
N ARG A 29 -6.23 -2.17 -9.96
CA ARG A 29 -7.45 -2.32 -10.75
C ARG A 29 -8.71 -2.29 -9.88
N PHE A 30 -8.68 -2.91 -8.70
CA PHE A 30 -9.80 -2.90 -7.76
C PHE A 30 -10.13 -1.47 -7.29
N LEU A 31 -9.12 -0.70 -6.89
CA LEU A 31 -9.29 0.70 -6.50
C LEU A 31 -9.75 1.59 -7.67
N ASP A 32 -9.18 1.38 -8.87
CA ASP A 32 -9.59 2.07 -10.10
C ASP A 32 -11.08 1.83 -10.42
N GLN A 33 -11.54 0.57 -10.33
CA GLN A 33 -12.95 0.21 -10.54
C GLN A 33 -13.89 0.89 -9.54
N LYS A 34 -13.42 1.09 -8.30
CA LYS A 34 -14.14 1.80 -7.25
C LYS A 34 -13.98 3.32 -7.31
N LYS A 35 -13.18 3.83 -8.24
CA LYS A 35 -12.82 5.25 -8.38
C LYS A 35 -12.20 5.82 -7.10
N LEU A 36 -11.41 5.01 -6.40
CA LEU A 36 -10.74 5.41 -5.18
C LEU A 36 -9.29 5.81 -5.51
N PRO A 37 -8.84 7.01 -5.09
CA PRO A 37 -7.49 7.47 -5.38
C PRO A 37 -6.46 6.63 -4.62
N TYR A 38 -5.31 6.41 -5.25
CA TYR A 38 -4.17 5.76 -4.61
C TYR A 38 -2.84 6.26 -5.16
N THR A 39 -1.79 6.10 -4.37
CA THR A 39 -0.40 6.19 -4.82
C THR A 39 0.27 4.82 -4.76
N GLU A 40 1.03 4.49 -5.80
CA GLU A 40 1.90 3.32 -5.82
C GLU A 40 3.35 3.73 -5.55
N ILE A 41 4.01 3.03 -4.62
CA ILE A 41 5.44 3.14 -4.33
C ILE A 41 6.08 1.77 -4.60
N SER A 42 6.94 1.69 -5.59
CA SER A 42 7.62 0.43 -5.95
C SER A 42 8.88 0.24 -5.11
N PHE A 43 8.99 -0.87 -4.38
CA PHE A 43 10.21 -1.21 -3.65
C PHE A 43 11.41 -1.43 -4.57
N ASP A 44 11.20 -1.69 -5.85
CA ASP A 44 12.29 -1.87 -6.82
C ASP A 44 12.94 -0.55 -7.27
N SER A 45 12.26 0.58 -7.07
CA SER A 45 12.77 1.92 -7.41
C SER A 45 13.21 2.72 -6.21
N GLU A 46 12.93 2.23 -5.01
CA GLU A 46 13.24 2.89 -3.74
C GLU A 46 14.44 2.24 -3.05
N PRO A 47 15.11 2.94 -2.11
CA PRO A 47 16.15 2.34 -1.29
C PRO A 47 15.63 1.10 -0.54
N SER A 48 16.47 0.06 -0.41
CA SER A 48 16.11 -1.19 0.25
C SER A 48 15.62 -1.01 1.70
N GLN A 49 16.14 0.01 2.38
CA GLN A 49 15.74 0.40 3.74
C GLN A 49 14.23 0.66 3.85
N LEU A 50 13.59 1.22 2.82
CA LEU A 50 12.15 1.47 2.85
C LEU A 50 11.36 0.16 3.04
N ARG A 51 11.78 -0.91 2.36
CA ARG A 51 11.12 -2.22 2.51
C ARG A 51 11.33 -2.79 3.91
N GLU A 52 12.51 -2.62 4.48
CA GLU A 52 12.83 -3.06 5.84
C GLU A 52 11.94 -2.33 6.87
N GLU A 53 11.82 -1.01 6.78
CA GLU A 53 10.95 -0.20 7.65
C GLU A 53 9.48 -0.59 7.55
N VAL A 54 8.97 -0.81 6.33
CA VAL A 54 7.59 -1.26 6.12
C VAL A 54 7.37 -2.65 6.75
N VAL A 55 8.29 -3.58 6.57
CA VAL A 55 8.20 -4.94 7.15
C VAL A 55 8.31 -4.90 8.67
N GLU A 56 9.17 -4.05 9.23
CA GLU A 56 9.31 -3.89 10.68
C GLU A 56 8.01 -3.35 11.31
N ALA A 57 7.41 -2.34 10.68
CA ALA A 57 6.19 -1.71 11.19
C ALA A 57 4.92 -2.56 11.03
N THR A 58 4.84 -3.38 9.98
CA THR A 58 3.62 -4.13 9.63
C THR A 58 3.71 -5.63 9.90
N HIS A 59 4.93 -6.15 10.08
CA HIS A 59 5.26 -7.57 10.00
C HIS A 59 4.85 -8.26 8.69
N HIS A 60 4.44 -7.49 7.67
CA HIS A 60 3.96 -8.01 6.39
C HIS A 60 5.09 -8.02 5.36
N ARG A 61 5.52 -9.22 4.96
CA ARG A 61 6.76 -9.42 4.16
C ARG A 61 6.54 -9.41 2.65
N THR A 62 5.30 -9.63 2.21
CA THR A 62 4.91 -9.77 0.81
C THR A 62 4.37 -8.48 0.23
N VAL A 63 4.31 -8.39 -1.09
CA VAL A 63 3.61 -7.30 -1.79
C VAL A 63 2.30 -7.82 -2.39
N PRO A 64 1.27 -6.97 -2.54
CA PRO A 64 1.23 -5.56 -2.14
C PRO A 64 1.15 -5.36 -0.61
N VAL A 65 1.66 -4.24 -0.11
CA VAL A 65 1.40 -3.75 1.26
C VAL A 65 0.51 -2.52 1.13
N ILE A 66 -0.68 -2.56 1.73
CA ILE A 66 -1.74 -1.58 1.45
C ILE A 66 -2.15 -0.85 2.73
N PHE A 67 -2.24 0.47 2.63
CA PHE A 67 -2.76 1.34 3.68
C PHE A 67 -3.96 2.14 3.18
N ASP A 68 -4.97 2.32 4.05
CA ASP A 68 -6.01 3.33 3.90
C ASP A 68 -5.62 4.55 4.73
N LEU A 69 -5.36 5.66 4.03
CA LEU A 69 -4.97 6.95 4.63
C LEU A 69 -6.03 8.01 4.33
N ARG A 70 -7.25 7.62 3.93
CA ARG A 70 -8.33 8.57 3.60
C ARG A 70 -8.83 9.31 4.84
N THR A 71 -8.72 8.69 6.01
CA THR A 71 -9.03 9.27 7.32
C THR A 71 -7.76 9.76 8.02
N ASP A 72 -7.92 10.43 9.16
CA ASP A 72 -6.77 10.82 10.00
C ASP A 72 -6.05 9.61 10.62
N GLU A 73 -6.74 8.48 10.75
CA GLU A 73 -6.13 7.21 11.14
C GLU A 73 -5.40 6.55 9.96
N ARG A 74 -4.22 6.01 10.26
CA ARG A 74 -3.39 5.24 9.31
C ARG A 74 -3.74 3.77 9.46
N ILE A 75 -4.59 3.25 8.59
CA ILE A 75 -5.06 1.87 8.70
C ILE A 75 -4.20 0.98 7.80
N PHE A 76 -3.47 0.04 8.40
CA PHE A 76 -2.81 -1.02 7.65
C PHE A 76 -3.84 -2.08 7.26
N ILE A 77 -4.06 -2.27 5.96
CA ILE A 77 -5.04 -3.23 5.43
C ILE A 77 -4.43 -4.63 5.35
N GLY A 78 -3.19 -4.75 4.89
CA GLY A 78 -2.60 -6.04 4.52
C GLY A 78 -2.24 -6.09 3.05
N GLY A 79 -2.52 -7.23 2.42
CA GLY A 79 -2.33 -7.45 1.00
C GLY A 79 -3.63 -7.29 0.20
N PHE A 80 -3.66 -7.89 -0.98
CA PHE A 80 -4.83 -7.81 -1.86
C PHE A 80 -6.05 -8.57 -1.30
N ASP A 81 -5.83 -9.70 -0.62
CA ASP A 81 -6.92 -10.52 -0.09
C ASP A 81 -7.69 -9.77 1.02
N GLU A 82 -6.98 -9.02 1.84
CA GLU A 82 -7.56 -8.14 2.85
C GLU A 82 -8.26 -6.94 2.20
N LEU A 83 -7.62 -6.28 1.22
CA LEU A 83 -8.24 -5.17 0.50
C LEU A 83 -9.56 -5.55 -0.15
N ASN A 84 -9.64 -6.73 -0.77
CA ASN A 84 -10.85 -7.21 -1.43
C ASN A 84 -12.03 -7.46 -0.44
N LYS A 85 -11.74 -7.59 0.85
CA LYS A 85 -12.74 -7.75 1.93
C LYS A 85 -12.95 -6.47 2.75
N TYR A 86 -12.13 -5.45 2.52
CA TYR A 86 -12.11 -4.23 3.31
C TYR A 86 -13.34 -3.36 3.03
N PRO A 87 -14.03 -2.85 4.07
CA PRO A 87 -15.16 -1.94 3.87
C PRO A 87 -14.67 -0.58 3.35
N LEU A 88 -15.08 -0.23 2.13
CA LEU A 88 -14.64 0.99 1.43
C LEU A 88 -15.49 2.21 1.74
#